data_AF-A0A7V4IXC0-F1
#
_entry.id   AF-A0A7V4IXC0-F1
#
_cell.length_a   1.000
_cell.length_b   1.000
_cell.length_c   1.000
_cell.angle_alpha   90.00
_cell.angle_beta   90.00
_cell.angle_gamma   90.00
#
_symmetry.space_group_name_H-M   'P 1'
#
loop_
_entity.id
_entity.type
_entity.pdbx_description
1 polymer ?
#
loop_
_entity_poly.entity_id
_entity_poly.type
_entity_poly.pdbx_seq_one_letter_code
_entity_poly.pdbx_strand_id
1 'polypeptide(L)'
;MEKQWAPYRQGAAPEDIARLEEYLALVKKRAATRLNQRLGWMPRPHPVAVEGRLLLPLYSDGFDFSLVAYSDDNGATWKCSEPIVGAGNVQPSIAARRDGTLVAFFRDNGPPPKRALVSESRDKGHTWSLARDSDVVDTGAGVEVIVLRSGRWLLINNDLERGRWRLSIAISEDEGKTWPRVTRIEDDGSPEGAGSYHYPSILQARDGLIHITYSYTPNAKNAAREGKGESIKHVVISEAWLLQNARGR
;
A
#
# COMPACT_ATOMS: atom_id res chain seq x y z
N MET A 1 13.42 19.99 -3.42
CA MET A 1 13.45 19.29 -2.10
C MET A 1 12.88 20.12 -0.96
N GLU A 2 13.33 21.36 -0.70
CA GLU A 2 12.88 22.09 0.51
C GLU A 2 11.36 22.38 0.57
N LYS A 3 10.74 22.75 -0.57
CA LYS A 3 9.29 22.94 -0.68
C LYS A 3 8.45 21.66 -0.54
N GLN A 4 9.06 20.51 -0.82
CA GLN A 4 8.37 19.21 -0.86
C GLN A 4 8.12 18.64 0.55
N TRP A 5 8.98 19.03 1.51
CA TRP A 5 8.94 18.56 2.90
C TRP A 5 8.40 19.61 3.87
N ALA A 6 8.08 20.81 3.38
CA ALA A 6 7.49 21.88 4.19
C ALA A 6 6.21 21.43 4.92
N PRO A 7 5.29 20.64 4.32
CA PRO A 7 4.11 20.13 5.03
C PRO A 7 4.45 19.25 6.24
N TYR A 8 5.59 18.56 6.24
CA TYR A 8 6.04 17.69 7.32
C TYR A 8 6.84 18.43 8.41
N ARG A 9 7.30 19.65 8.13
CA ARG A 9 8.02 20.51 9.08
C ARG A 9 7.09 21.51 9.77
N GLN A 10 6.02 21.90 9.10
CA GLN A 10 5.11 22.95 9.58
C GLN A 10 4.22 22.40 10.71
N GLY A 11 4.44 22.88 11.94
CA GLY A 11 3.66 22.49 13.12
C GLY A 11 4.10 21.19 13.80
N ALA A 12 5.17 20.55 13.32
CA ALA A 12 5.74 19.35 13.93
C ALA A 12 6.59 19.66 15.18
N ALA A 13 6.68 18.72 16.11
CA ALA A 13 7.55 18.86 17.27
C ALA A 13 9.04 18.86 16.84
N PRO A 14 9.94 19.53 17.58
CA PRO A 14 11.37 19.58 17.22
C PRO A 14 12.03 18.20 17.05
N GLU A 15 11.61 17.22 17.86
CA GLU A 15 12.06 15.83 17.77
C GLU A 15 11.64 15.14 16.46
N ASP A 16 10.42 15.39 15.99
CA ASP A 16 9.93 14.86 14.71
C ASP A 16 10.66 15.49 13.53
N ILE A 17 10.94 16.81 13.61
CA ILE A 17 11.74 17.51 12.61
C ILE A 17 13.15 16.91 12.55
N ALA A 18 13.80 16.70 13.69
CA ALA A 18 15.14 16.10 13.74
C ALA A 18 15.15 14.69 13.13
N ARG A 19 14.15 13.86 13.44
CA ARG A 19 14.00 12.52 12.88
C ARG A 19 13.79 12.54 11.36
N LEU A 20 12.98 13.46 10.86
CA LEU A 20 12.78 13.66 9.43
C LEU A 20 14.09 14.07 8.75
N GLU A 21 14.86 14.98 9.34
CA GLU A 21 16.13 15.44 8.77
C GLU A 21 17.18 14.33 8.71
N GLU A 22 17.28 13.51 9.75
CA GLU A 22 18.13 12.32 9.77
C GLU A 22 17.72 11.35 8.65
N TYR A 23 16.42 11.10 8.49
CA TYR A 23 15.89 10.26 7.41
C TYR A 23 16.24 10.82 6.03
N LEU A 24 16.03 12.12 5.80
CA LEU A 24 16.36 12.76 4.52
C LEU A 24 17.86 12.72 4.22
N ALA A 25 18.71 12.88 5.24
CA ALA A 25 20.16 12.75 5.09
C ALA A 25 20.55 11.32 4.71
N LEU A 26 19.94 10.31 5.33
CA LEU A 26 20.14 8.90 5.01
C LEU A 26 19.74 8.59 3.56
N VAL A 27 18.55 9.04 3.12
CA VAL A 27 18.07 8.84 1.75
C VAL A 27 19.01 9.48 0.72
N LYS A 28 19.45 10.72 0.96
CA LYS A 28 20.43 11.40 0.08
C LYS A 28 21.75 10.64 0.00
N LYS A 29 22.26 10.17 1.15
CA LYS A 29 23.48 9.36 1.20
C LYS A 29 23.30 8.07 0.40
N ARG A 30 22.20 7.35 0.62
CA ARG A 30 21.87 6.11 -0.11
C ARG A 30 21.79 6.36 -1.61
N ALA A 31 21.16 7.44 -2.03
CA ALA A 31 21.01 7.81 -3.44
C ALA A 31 22.34 8.07 -4.15
N ALA A 32 23.38 8.49 -3.41
CA ALA A 32 24.73 8.71 -3.93
C ALA A 32 25.58 7.43 -3.99
N THR A 33 25.15 6.31 -3.40
CA THR A 33 25.95 5.07 -3.39
C THR A 33 25.78 4.27 -4.68
N ARG A 34 26.89 3.76 -5.24
CA ARG A 34 26.88 2.92 -6.44
C ARG A 34 26.06 1.65 -6.29
N LEU A 35 26.00 1.08 -5.08
CA LEU A 35 25.21 -0.12 -4.82
C LEU A 35 23.72 0.19 -5.01
N ASN A 36 23.18 1.19 -4.33
CA ASN A 36 21.75 1.51 -4.42
C ASN A 36 21.33 2.02 -5.80
N GLN A 37 22.24 2.69 -6.53
CA GLN A 37 22.01 3.08 -7.92
C GLN A 37 21.92 1.89 -8.89
N ARG A 38 22.46 0.73 -8.51
CA ARG A 38 22.48 -0.50 -9.32
C ARG A 38 21.47 -1.54 -8.86
N LEU A 39 20.94 -1.41 -7.64
CA LEU A 39 19.85 -2.25 -7.19
C LEU A 39 18.62 -1.95 -8.05
N GLY A 40 18.03 -3.01 -8.59
CA GLY A 40 16.87 -2.90 -9.47
C GLY A 40 15.63 -2.41 -8.74
N TRP A 41 14.60 -2.15 -9.55
CA TRP A 41 13.27 -1.79 -9.08
C TRP A 41 12.45 -3.04 -8.82
N MET A 42 11.70 -3.06 -7.73
CA MET A 42 10.86 -4.19 -7.35
C MET A 42 9.40 -3.91 -7.72
N PRO A 43 8.70 -4.87 -8.36
CA PRO A 43 7.26 -4.77 -8.56
C PRO A 43 6.50 -5.23 -7.32
N ARG A 44 5.52 -4.45 -6.87
CA ARG A 44 4.50 -4.85 -5.88
C ARG A 44 3.37 -3.81 -5.80
N PRO A 45 2.09 -4.21 -5.63
CA PRO A 45 1.55 -5.57 -5.68
C PRO A 45 1.26 -5.98 -7.14
N HIS A 46 0.06 -5.73 -7.67
CA HIS A 46 -0.28 -6.08 -9.04
C HIS A 46 -0.09 -4.92 -10.04
N PRO A 47 0.27 -5.22 -11.30
CA PRO A 47 0.04 -4.29 -12.40
C PRO A 47 -1.47 -4.14 -12.64
N VAL A 48 -1.88 -2.94 -13.06
CA VAL A 48 -3.28 -2.65 -13.40
C VAL A 48 -3.41 -2.21 -14.85
N ALA A 49 -4.52 -2.57 -15.49
CA ALA A 49 -4.86 -2.10 -16.82
C ALA A 49 -5.95 -1.02 -16.70
N VAL A 50 -5.68 0.18 -17.18
CA VAL A 50 -6.62 1.31 -17.16
C VAL A 50 -6.72 1.85 -18.58
N GLU A 51 -7.92 1.82 -19.16
CA GLU A 51 -8.18 2.28 -20.53
C GLU A 51 -7.22 1.67 -21.59
N GLY A 52 -6.82 0.41 -21.41
CA GLY A 52 -5.91 -0.29 -22.32
C GLY A 52 -4.41 -0.02 -22.08
N ARG A 53 -4.05 0.95 -21.23
CA ARG A 53 -2.66 1.13 -20.76
C ARG A 53 -2.38 0.18 -19.59
N LEU A 54 -1.26 -0.54 -19.66
CA LEU A 54 -0.72 -1.28 -18.53
C LEU A 54 0.08 -0.35 -17.63
N LEU A 55 -0.13 -0.42 -16.33
CA LEU A 55 0.61 0.30 -15.30
C LEU A 55 1.25 -0.73 -14.37
N LEU A 56 2.58 -0.78 -14.36
CA LEU A 56 3.39 -1.61 -13.49
C LEU A 56 4.00 -0.73 -12.39
N PRO A 57 3.49 -0.80 -11.15
CA PRO A 57 4.06 -0.07 -10.03
C PRO A 57 5.42 -0.64 -9.65
N LEU A 58 6.38 0.26 -9.42
CA LEU A 58 7.76 -0.07 -9.10
C LEU A 58 8.23 0.77 -7.90
N TYR A 59 9.09 0.18 -7.06
CA TYR A 59 9.70 0.90 -5.95
C TYR A 59 11.17 0.49 -5.75
N SER A 60 11.89 1.29 -4.98
CA SER A 60 13.26 1.00 -4.56
C SER A 60 13.40 1.13 -3.05
N ASP A 61 13.79 0.06 -2.36
CA ASP A 61 14.20 0.11 -0.95
C ASP A 61 15.52 0.88 -0.74
N GLY A 62 16.27 1.12 -1.83
CA GLY A 62 17.49 1.92 -1.79
C GLY A 62 17.19 3.42 -1.69
N PHE A 63 16.16 3.88 -2.41
CA PHE A 63 15.80 5.30 -2.45
C PHE A 63 14.54 5.65 -1.64
N ASP A 64 13.77 4.64 -1.22
CA ASP A 64 12.49 4.79 -0.53
C ASP A 64 11.48 5.68 -1.29
N PHE A 65 11.46 5.56 -2.62
CA PHE A 65 10.45 6.17 -3.48
C PHE A 65 10.02 5.20 -4.59
N SER A 66 8.99 5.61 -5.33
CA SER A 66 8.34 4.77 -6.34
C SER A 66 8.33 5.42 -7.73
N LEU A 67 8.07 4.61 -8.76
CA LEU A 67 7.74 5.05 -10.11
C LEU A 67 6.73 4.07 -10.73
N VAL A 68 6.15 4.43 -11.86
CA VAL A 68 5.26 3.54 -12.61
C VAL A 68 5.85 3.33 -13.99
N ALA A 69 6.19 2.08 -14.32
CA ALA A 69 6.41 1.71 -15.71
C ALA A 69 5.05 1.55 -16.38
N TYR A 70 4.88 2.05 -17.59
CA TYR A 70 3.64 1.93 -18.34
C TYR A 70 3.88 1.51 -19.78
N SER A 71 2.90 0.80 -20.34
CA SER A 71 2.90 0.30 -21.71
C SER A 71 1.55 0.55 -22.36
N ASP A 72 1.60 1.04 -23.60
CA ASP A 72 0.43 1.32 -24.45
C ASP A 72 0.28 0.28 -25.58
N ASP A 73 1.14 -0.74 -25.60
CA ASP A 73 1.26 -1.76 -26.65
C ASP A 73 1.27 -3.18 -26.07
N ASN A 74 0.45 -3.40 -25.03
CA ASN A 74 0.26 -4.68 -24.37
C ASN A 74 1.56 -5.32 -23.84
N GLY A 75 2.47 -4.48 -23.34
CA GLY A 75 3.72 -4.88 -22.71
C GLY A 75 4.90 -5.07 -23.68
N ALA A 76 4.75 -4.74 -24.97
CA ALA A 76 5.83 -4.86 -25.94
C ALA A 76 6.94 -3.82 -25.70
N THR A 77 6.56 -2.58 -25.38
CA THR A 77 7.49 -1.52 -24.97
C THR A 77 7.00 -0.84 -23.69
N TRP A 78 7.96 -0.34 -22.90
CA TRP A 78 7.71 0.28 -21.61
C TRP A 78 8.39 1.64 -21.53
N LYS A 79 7.68 2.58 -20.91
CA LYS A 79 8.19 3.89 -20.50
C LYS A 79 8.01 4.03 -18.99
N CYS A 80 8.73 4.95 -18.37
CA CYS A 80 8.56 5.24 -16.95
C CYS A 80 7.88 6.60 -16.75
N SER A 81 7.09 6.69 -15.69
CA SER A 81 6.61 7.97 -15.14
C SER A 81 7.78 8.79 -14.60
N GLU A 82 7.52 10.04 -14.27
CA GLU A 82 8.35 10.74 -13.30
C GLU A 82 8.32 10.01 -11.95
N PRO A 83 9.38 10.11 -11.12
CA PRO A 83 9.38 9.55 -9.78
C PRO A 83 8.20 10.07 -8.94
N ILE A 84 7.51 9.15 -8.26
CA ILE A 84 6.55 9.49 -7.22
C ILE A 84 7.34 9.66 -5.93
N VAL A 85 7.44 10.90 -5.44
CA VAL A 85 8.31 11.24 -4.32
C VAL A 85 7.47 11.68 -3.11
N GLY A 86 7.79 11.12 -1.95
CA GLY A 86 7.25 11.45 -0.62
C GLY A 86 8.09 10.77 0.47
N ALA A 87 7.64 10.84 1.73
CA ALA A 87 8.37 10.32 2.90
C ALA A 87 8.34 8.79 2.95
N GLY A 88 9.13 8.14 2.10
CA GLY A 88 9.28 6.70 2.15
C GLY A 88 8.14 5.92 1.47
N ASN A 89 7.63 6.44 0.36
CA ASN A 89 6.54 5.80 -0.38
C ASN A 89 7.07 4.64 -1.22
N VAL A 90 6.79 3.41 -0.78
CA VAL A 90 7.21 2.17 -1.44
C VAL A 90 6.01 1.24 -1.66
N GLN A 91 6.15 0.27 -2.57
CA GLN A 91 5.13 -0.73 -2.87
C GLN A 91 3.77 -0.11 -3.29
N PRO A 92 3.71 0.63 -4.42
CA PRO A 92 2.50 1.32 -4.85
C PRO A 92 1.42 0.34 -5.29
N SER A 93 0.19 0.53 -4.82
CA SER A 93 -1.00 -0.09 -5.39
C SER A 93 -1.89 0.97 -6.02
N ILE A 94 -2.34 0.76 -7.26
CA ILE A 94 -3.05 1.77 -8.05
C ILE A 94 -4.52 1.39 -8.22
N ALA A 95 -5.40 2.37 -8.03
CA ALA A 95 -6.82 2.32 -8.40
C ALA A 95 -7.16 3.50 -9.33
N ALA A 96 -8.20 3.36 -10.14
CA ALA A 96 -8.65 4.41 -11.06
C ALA A 96 -10.04 4.91 -10.66
N ARG A 97 -10.18 6.23 -10.59
CA ARG A 97 -11.48 6.90 -10.48
C ARG A 97 -12.20 6.89 -11.81
N ARG A 98 -13.51 7.11 -11.79
CA ARG A 98 -14.35 7.22 -13.00
C ARG A 98 -13.98 8.40 -13.89
N ASP A 99 -13.37 9.44 -13.33
CA ASP A 99 -12.87 10.61 -14.09
C ASP A 99 -11.51 10.37 -14.76
N GLY A 100 -10.94 9.16 -14.64
CA GLY A 100 -9.62 8.81 -15.17
C GLY A 100 -8.44 9.16 -14.26
N THR A 101 -8.68 9.81 -13.11
CA THR A 101 -7.64 10.07 -12.11
C THR A 101 -7.15 8.73 -11.55
N LEU A 102 -5.84 8.52 -11.59
CA LEU A 102 -5.20 7.39 -10.92
C LEU A 102 -4.87 7.78 -9.48
N VAL A 103 -5.12 6.87 -8.54
CA VAL A 103 -4.78 7.04 -7.13
C VAL A 103 -3.88 5.88 -6.72
N ALA A 104 -2.70 6.19 -6.22
CA ALA A 104 -1.76 5.21 -5.70
C ALA A 104 -1.75 5.26 -4.17
N PHE A 105 -1.85 4.10 -3.52
CA PHE A 105 -1.61 3.90 -2.10
C PHE A 105 -0.29 3.19 -1.88
N PHE A 106 0.43 3.52 -0.82
CA PHE A 106 1.79 3.02 -0.58
C PHE A 106 1.95 2.49 0.83
N ARG A 107 2.87 1.54 0.97
CA ARG A 107 3.54 1.28 2.23
C ARG A 107 4.39 2.49 2.61
N ASP A 108 4.36 2.84 3.88
CA ASP A 108 5.18 3.90 4.46
C ASP A 108 6.47 3.32 5.10
N ASN A 109 7.62 3.60 4.48
CA ASN A 109 8.96 3.35 5.01
C ASN A 109 9.58 4.57 5.74
N GLY A 110 8.90 5.71 5.77
CA GLY A 110 9.35 6.96 6.38
C GLY A 110 9.34 6.99 7.92
N PRO A 111 9.38 8.17 8.55
CA PRO A 111 9.18 8.29 9.99
C PRO A 111 7.70 8.10 10.39
N PRO A 112 7.39 7.76 11.66
CA PRO A 112 6.03 7.78 12.19
C PRO A 112 5.39 9.19 12.18
N PRO A 113 4.06 9.31 12.37
CA PRO A 113 3.09 8.22 12.49
C PRO A 113 2.90 7.49 11.17
N LYS A 114 2.78 6.17 11.21
CA LYS A 114 2.64 5.35 10.01
C LYS A 114 1.22 5.44 9.47
N ARG A 115 1.09 5.76 8.20
CA ARG A 115 -0.20 5.76 7.47
C ARG A 115 0.02 5.13 6.10
N ALA A 116 -1.04 4.61 5.48
CA ALA A 116 -0.93 4.36 4.05
C ALA A 116 -0.73 5.71 3.37
N LEU A 117 0.34 5.87 2.59
CA LEU A 117 0.55 7.12 1.85
C LEU A 117 -0.35 7.10 0.62
N VAL A 118 -0.67 8.28 0.08
CA VAL A 118 -1.49 8.45 -1.11
C VAL A 118 -0.87 9.47 -2.08
N SER A 119 -0.98 9.21 -3.37
CA SER A 119 -0.61 10.13 -4.46
C SER A 119 -1.61 10.00 -5.61
N GLU A 120 -1.81 11.07 -6.37
CA GLU A 120 -2.73 11.10 -7.51
C GLU A 120 -2.01 11.47 -8.81
N SER A 121 -2.44 10.87 -9.92
CA SER A 121 -2.06 11.28 -11.27
C SER A 121 -3.31 11.64 -12.07
N ARG A 122 -3.24 12.78 -12.78
CA ARG A 122 -4.32 13.31 -13.63
C ARG A 122 -3.97 13.26 -15.12
N ASP A 123 -2.84 12.66 -15.45
CA ASP A 123 -2.27 12.58 -16.79
C ASP A 123 -1.90 11.13 -17.15
N LYS A 124 -2.77 10.18 -16.79
CA LYS A 124 -2.61 8.75 -17.13
C LYS A 124 -1.31 8.12 -16.61
N GLY A 125 -0.81 8.61 -15.48
CA GLY A 125 0.35 8.05 -14.79
C GLY A 125 1.69 8.60 -15.26
N HIS A 126 1.72 9.66 -16.06
CA HIS A 126 2.96 10.30 -16.49
C HIS A 126 3.62 11.07 -15.34
N THR A 127 2.84 11.89 -14.62
CA THR A 127 3.27 12.62 -13.43
C THR A 127 2.34 12.34 -12.26
N TRP A 128 2.85 12.51 -11.06
CA TRP A 128 2.15 12.18 -9.81
C TRP A 128 2.31 13.31 -8.80
N SER A 129 1.29 13.55 -7.99
CA SER A 129 1.40 14.45 -6.85
C SER A 129 2.43 13.92 -5.85
N LEU A 130 2.85 14.78 -4.92
CA LEU A 130 3.61 14.34 -3.76
C LEU A 130 2.85 13.23 -3.02
N ALA A 131 3.56 12.15 -2.66
CA ALA A 131 2.99 11.13 -1.79
C ALA A 131 2.93 11.69 -0.36
N ARG A 132 1.74 11.64 0.23
CA ARG A 132 1.43 12.20 1.55
C ARG A 132 0.64 11.21 2.39
N ASP A 133 0.61 11.41 3.70
CA ASP A 133 -0.20 10.61 4.60
C ASP A 133 -1.68 10.70 4.21
N SER A 134 -2.36 9.55 4.30
CA SER A 134 -3.81 9.47 4.25
C SER A 134 -4.39 9.23 5.64
N ASP A 135 -5.72 9.25 5.75
CA ASP A 135 -6.42 8.89 6.98
C ASP A 135 -6.50 7.37 7.21
N VAL A 136 -5.87 6.56 6.36
CA VAL A 136 -5.78 5.10 6.50
C VAL A 136 -4.63 4.77 7.45
N VAL A 137 -4.99 4.26 8.64
CA VAL A 137 -4.05 3.80 9.65
C VAL A 137 -3.36 2.55 9.11
N ASP A 138 -2.03 2.51 9.20
CA ASP A 138 -1.23 1.36 8.81
C ASP A 138 0.04 1.29 9.68
N THR A 139 0.69 0.12 9.77
CA THR A 139 1.93 -0.05 10.55
C THR A 139 3.22 0.08 9.74
N GLY A 140 3.13 0.60 8.51
CA GLY A 140 4.22 0.57 7.54
C GLY A 140 4.38 -0.82 6.93
N ALA A 141 3.28 -1.55 6.81
CA ALA A 141 3.17 -2.83 6.13
C ALA A 141 2.77 -2.63 4.67
N GLY A 142 2.83 -3.71 3.87
CA GLY A 142 2.33 -3.67 2.49
C GLY A 142 0.82 -3.45 2.47
N VAL A 143 0.36 -2.60 1.55
CA VAL A 143 -1.07 -2.35 1.31
C VAL A 143 -1.42 -2.72 -0.14
N GLU A 144 -2.68 -3.07 -0.39
CA GLU A 144 -3.19 -3.20 -1.76
C GLU A 144 -4.60 -2.62 -1.86
N VAL A 145 -4.87 -1.94 -2.98
CA VAL A 145 -6.18 -1.39 -3.33
C VAL A 145 -6.69 -2.03 -4.63
N ILE A 146 -7.97 -2.40 -4.67
CA ILE A 146 -8.67 -2.79 -5.90
C ILE A 146 -10.02 -2.09 -6.02
N VAL A 147 -10.49 -1.95 -7.27
CA VAL A 147 -11.85 -1.50 -7.58
C VAL A 147 -12.67 -2.73 -7.98
N LEU A 148 -13.72 -3.03 -7.21
CA LEU A 148 -14.65 -4.10 -7.55
C LEU A 148 -15.50 -3.73 -8.76
N ARG A 149 -16.08 -4.74 -9.41
CA ARG A 149 -17.08 -4.54 -10.49
C ARG A 149 -18.30 -3.72 -10.04
N SER A 150 -18.63 -3.73 -8.74
CA SER A 150 -19.67 -2.88 -8.16
C SER A 150 -19.30 -1.40 -8.11
N GLY A 151 -18.03 -1.06 -8.36
CA GLY A 151 -17.47 0.29 -8.23
C GLY A 151 -16.97 0.62 -6.82
N ARG A 152 -17.16 -0.26 -5.83
CA ARG A 152 -16.58 -0.09 -4.49
C ARG A 152 -15.08 -0.31 -4.53
N TRP A 153 -14.36 0.46 -3.74
CA TRP A 153 -12.93 0.29 -3.55
C TRP A 153 -12.68 -0.51 -2.29
N LEU A 154 -11.77 -1.47 -2.36
CA LEU A 154 -11.28 -2.23 -1.22
C LEU A 154 -9.80 -1.91 -1.01
N LEU A 155 -9.42 -1.56 0.21
CA LEU A 155 -8.02 -1.43 0.61
C LEU A 155 -7.73 -2.43 1.72
N ILE A 156 -6.81 -3.36 1.45
CA ILE A 156 -6.37 -4.35 2.43
C ILE A 156 -5.06 -3.91 3.08
N ASN A 157 -5.04 -3.85 4.41
CA ASN A 157 -3.88 -3.39 5.17
C ASN A 157 -3.91 -3.82 6.65
N ASN A 158 -2.82 -3.54 7.37
CA ASN A 158 -2.75 -3.75 8.82
C ASN A 158 -3.22 -2.47 9.56
N ASP A 159 -4.51 -2.38 9.88
CA ASP A 159 -5.16 -1.18 10.46
C ASP A 159 -4.88 -0.96 11.97
N LEU A 160 -3.61 -1.04 12.34
CA LEU A 160 -3.08 -0.84 13.69
C LEU A 160 -2.09 0.33 13.70
N GLU A 161 -1.82 0.89 14.88
CA GLU A 161 -0.71 1.83 15.04
C GLU A 161 0.65 1.10 15.16
N ARG A 162 0.62 -0.17 15.61
CA ARG A 162 1.82 -1.00 15.81
C ARG A 162 1.53 -2.48 15.56
N GLY A 163 2.56 -3.19 15.12
CA GLY A 163 2.55 -4.62 14.84
C GLY A 163 1.59 -5.05 13.75
N ARG A 164 1.41 -6.36 13.59
CA ARG A 164 0.79 -6.94 12.39
C ARG A 164 -0.07 -8.16 12.72
N TRP A 165 -0.76 -8.10 13.85
CA TRP A 165 -1.66 -9.15 14.36
C TRP A 165 -3.13 -8.96 13.96
N ARG A 166 -3.39 -8.02 13.03
CA ARG A 166 -4.71 -7.80 12.44
C ARG A 166 -4.55 -7.41 10.98
N LEU A 167 -5.33 -8.06 10.11
CA LEU A 167 -5.41 -7.77 8.69
C LEU A 167 -6.85 -7.43 8.34
N SER A 168 -7.06 -6.26 7.75
CA SER A 168 -8.37 -5.67 7.56
C SER A 168 -8.56 -5.21 6.13
N ILE A 169 -9.81 -5.22 5.67
CA ILE A 169 -10.23 -4.62 4.41
C ILE A 169 -11.11 -3.41 4.73
N ALA A 170 -10.60 -2.22 4.42
CA ALA A 170 -11.35 -0.99 4.40
C ALA A 170 -12.17 -0.89 3.10
N ILE A 171 -13.37 -0.32 3.21
CA ILE A 171 -14.33 -0.22 2.10
C ILE A 171 -14.66 1.24 1.84
N SER A 172 -14.50 1.68 0.59
CA SER A 172 -14.86 3.01 0.12
C SER A 172 -15.93 2.93 -0.97
N GLU A 173 -16.92 3.83 -0.88
CA GLU A 173 -17.97 4.04 -1.88
C GLU A 173 -17.83 5.38 -2.62
N ASP A 174 -16.79 6.15 -2.29
CA ASP A 174 -16.50 7.50 -2.79
C ASP A 174 -15.12 7.60 -3.45
N GLU A 175 -14.70 6.50 -4.11
CA GLU A 175 -13.48 6.42 -4.92
C GLU A 175 -12.20 6.70 -4.13
N GLY A 176 -12.12 6.09 -2.94
CA GLY A 176 -10.95 6.10 -2.06
C GLY A 176 -10.79 7.37 -1.23
N LYS A 177 -11.79 8.27 -1.22
CA LYS A 177 -11.76 9.51 -0.42
C LYS A 177 -11.99 9.24 1.07
N THR A 178 -12.96 8.39 1.40
CA THR A 178 -13.25 7.99 2.78
C THR A 178 -13.39 6.48 2.92
N TRP A 179 -13.15 5.98 4.13
CA TRP A 179 -13.11 4.55 4.46
C TRP A 179 -13.91 4.27 5.73
N PRO A 180 -15.25 4.45 5.71
CA PRO A 180 -16.08 4.43 6.91
C PRO A 180 -16.31 3.03 7.48
N ARG A 181 -16.02 1.98 6.69
CA ARG A 181 -16.31 0.60 7.03
C ARG A 181 -15.08 -0.28 6.89
N VAL A 182 -14.90 -1.20 7.83
CA VAL A 182 -13.81 -2.18 7.84
C VAL A 182 -14.34 -3.59 8.12
N THR A 183 -13.80 -4.57 7.40
CA THR A 183 -13.96 -6.00 7.71
C THR A 183 -12.62 -6.57 8.11
N ARG A 184 -12.54 -7.28 9.24
CA ARG A 184 -11.31 -7.94 9.70
C ARG A 184 -11.25 -9.35 9.11
N ILE A 185 -10.19 -9.63 8.38
CA ILE A 185 -9.91 -10.96 7.81
C ILE A 185 -9.19 -11.81 8.85
N GLU A 186 -8.26 -11.19 9.57
CA GLU A 186 -7.54 -11.78 10.69
C GLU A 186 -7.53 -10.79 11.85
N ASP A 187 -7.73 -11.26 13.08
CA ASP A 187 -7.70 -10.42 14.27
C ASP A 187 -7.40 -11.27 15.51
N ASP A 188 -6.17 -11.16 16.00
CA ASP A 188 -5.75 -11.86 17.22
C ASP A 188 -6.04 -11.04 18.49
N GLY A 189 -6.63 -9.85 18.35
CA GLY A 189 -7.11 -9.00 19.44
C GLY A 189 -6.02 -8.23 20.20
N SER A 190 -4.89 -8.88 20.52
CA SER A 190 -3.76 -8.26 21.24
C SER A 190 -2.41 -8.78 20.72
N PRO A 191 -1.29 -8.08 20.96
CA PRO A 191 0.02 -8.54 20.52
C PRO A 191 0.52 -9.80 21.25
N GLU A 192 0.05 -10.05 22.48
CA GLU A 192 0.55 -11.14 23.31
C GLU A 192 0.18 -12.51 22.74
N GLY A 193 1.19 -13.19 22.19
CA GLY A 193 1.02 -14.52 21.61
C GLY A 193 0.31 -14.53 20.27
N ALA A 194 0.14 -13.36 19.63
CA ALA A 194 -0.47 -13.24 18.32
C ALA A 194 0.41 -13.78 17.19
N GLY A 195 -0.26 -14.14 16.11
CA GLY A 195 0.32 -14.39 14.81
C GLY A 195 0.71 -13.08 14.13
N SER A 196 1.18 -13.22 12.90
CA SER A 196 1.61 -12.09 12.09
C SER A 196 1.15 -12.24 10.65
N TYR A 197 0.61 -11.16 10.11
CA TYR A 197 -0.02 -11.08 8.81
C TYR A 197 0.68 -10.01 7.98
N HIS A 198 1.25 -10.37 6.84
CA HIS A 198 2.01 -9.44 6.02
C HIS A 198 1.61 -9.54 4.56
N TYR A 199 2.02 -8.52 3.81
CA TYR A 199 2.19 -8.66 2.37
C TYR A 199 0.91 -9.11 1.66
N PRO A 200 -0.26 -8.51 2.00
CA PRO A 200 -1.52 -8.93 1.43
C PRO A 200 -1.52 -8.74 -0.07
N SER A 201 -2.31 -9.57 -0.72
CA SER A 201 -2.68 -9.44 -2.10
C SER A 201 -4.15 -9.74 -2.29
N ILE A 202 -4.87 -8.94 -3.07
CA ILE A 202 -6.33 -9.04 -3.25
C ILE A 202 -6.73 -8.90 -4.72
N LEU A 203 -7.68 -9.71 -5.15
CA LEU A 203 -8.25 -9.65 -6.51
C LEU A 203 -9.72 -10.08 -6.52
N GLN A 204 -10.50 -9.57 -7.47
CA GLN A 204 -11.84 -10.09 -7.75
C GLN A 204 -11.78 -11.02 -8.98
N ALA A 205 -12.17 -12.27 -8.79
CA ALA A 205 -12.22 -13.29 -9.84
C ALA A 205 -13.43 -13.10 -10.77
N ARG A 206 -13.48 -13.91 -11.84
CA ARG A 206 -14.54 -13.82 -12.87
C ARG A 206 -15.92 -14.23 -12.37
N ASP A 207 -15.97 -15.10 -11.39
CA ASP A 207 -17.18 -15.53 -10.68
C ASP A 207 -17.69 -14.49 -9.66
N GLY A 208 -16.98 -13.37 -9.49
CA GLY A 208 -17.32 -12.30 -8.57
C GLY A 208 -16.78 -12.50 -7.14
N LEU A 209 -16.16 -13.64 -6.84
CA LEU A 209 -15.52 -13.88 -5.55
C LEU A 209 -14.24 -13.06 -5.41
N ILE A 210 -13.93 -12.68 -4.18
CA ILE A 210 -12.75 -11.90 -3.81
C ILE A 210 -11.74 -12.89 -3.21
N HIS A 211 -10.60 -13.01 -3.87
CA HIS A 211 -9.48 -13.86 -3.44
C HIS A 211 -8.45 -12.99 -2.75
N ILE A 212 -7.97 -13.45 -1.61
CA ILE A 212 -7.01 -12.75 -0.76
C ILE A 212 -5.89 -13.71 -0.42
N THR A 213 -4.64 -13.31 -0.61
CA THR A 213 -3.46 -14.05 -0.13
C THR A 213 -2.60 -13.16 0.75
N TYR A 214 -1.88 -13.73 1.71
CA TYR A 214 -0.96 -13.00 2.59
C TYR A 214 0.05 -13.94 3.23
N SER A 215 1.21 -13.41 3.61
CA SER A 215 2.14 -14.14 4.47
C SER A 215 1.53 -14.28 5.86
N TYR A 216 1.56 -15.51 6.37
CA TYR A 216 0.88 -15.92 7.58
C TYR A 216 1.85 -16.65 8.51
N THR A 217 2.01 -16.10 9.70
CA THR A 217 2.67 -16.75 10.83
C THR A 217 1.59 -17.00 11.89
N PRO A 218 1.30 -18.26 12.25
CA PRO A 218 0.22 -18.57 13.17
C PRO A 218 0.54 -18.15 14.61
N ASN A 219 -0.47 -17.73 15.36
CA ASN A 219 -0.38 -17.66 16.82
C ASN A 219 -0.18 -19.05 17.45
N ALA A 220 0.15 -19.09 18.74
CA ALA A 220 0.41 -20.35 19.44
C ALA A 220 -0.78 -21.35 19.38
N LYS A 221 -2.03 -20.86 19.38
CA LYS A 221 -3.24 -21.70 19.30
C LYS A 221 -3.37 -22.34 17.92
N ASN A 222 -3.19 -21.55 16.86
CA ASN A 222 -3.29 -21.99 15.48
C ASN A 222 -2.09 -22.85 15.09
N ALA A 223 -0.89 -22.58 15.61
CA ALA A 223 0.32 -23.34 15.29
C ALA A 223 0.23 -24.83 15.68
N ALA A 224 -0.54 -25.15 16.74
CA ALA A 224 -0.80 -26.53 17.13
C ALA A 224 -1.65 -27.30 16.10
N ARG A 225 -2.51 -26.59 15.35
CA ARG A 225 -3.40 -27.15 14.32
C ARG A 225 -2.82 -27.08 12.92
N GLU A 226 -2.15 -25.97 12.60
CA GLU A 226 -1.76 -25.57 11.24
C GLU A 226 -0.26 -25.77 10.99
N GLY A 227 0.51 -26.09 12.03
CA GLY A 227 1.97 -26.20 11.97
C GLY A 227 2.67 -24.90 12.38
N LYS A 228 3.97 -25.01 12.65
CA LYS A 228 4.83 -23.86 12.97
C LYS A 228 5.50 -23.34 11.70
N GLY A 229 5.80 -22.04 11.67
CA GLY A 229 6.54 -21.39 10.58
C GLY A 229 5.69 -20.42 9.78
N GLU A 230 6.32 -19.80 8.78
CA GLU A 230 5.65 -18.86 7.88
C GLU A 230 5.10 -19.61 6.66
N SER A 231 3.91 -19.22 6.22
CA SER A 231 3.24 -19.79 5.04
C SER A 231 2.50 -18.69 4.27
N ILE A 232 1.87 -19.04 3.16
CA ILE A 232 0.90 -18.18 2.49
C ILE A 232 -0.50 -18.71 2.78
N LYS A 233 -1.36 -17.88 3.36
CA LYS A 233 -2.78 -18.20 3.56
C LYS A 233 -3.59 -17.64 2.41
N HIS A 234 -4.57 -18.41 1.94
CA HIS A 234 -5.51 -18.01 0.88
C HIS A 234 -6.93 -18.02 1.44
N VAL A 235 -7.62 -16.90 1.29
CA VAL A 235 -8.99 -16.69 1.74
C VAL A 235 -9.85 -16.30 0.54
N VAL A 236 -11.06 -16.85 0.45
CA VAL A 236 -12.04 -16.50 -0.57
C VAL A 236 -13.32 -16.04 0.11
N ILE A 237 -13.80 -14.86 -0.24
CA ILE A 237 -15.03 -14.26 0.31
C ILE A 237 -15.90 -13.70 -0.82
N SER A 238 -17.19 -13.52 -0.56
CA SER A 238 -18.06 -12.74 -1.44
C SER A 238 -18.11 -11.28 -1.01
N GLU A 239 -18.45 -10.37 -1.94
CA GLU A 239 -18.72 -8.97 -1.59
C GLU A 239 -19.86 -8.85 -0.57
N ALA A 240 -20.88 -9.71 -0.66
CA ALA A 240 -21.98 -9.76 0.30
C ALA A 240 -21.51 -10.13 1.72
N TRP A 241 -20.65 -11.14 1.86
CA TRP A 241 -20.07 -11.53 3.15
C TRP A 241 -19.23 -10.40 3.73
N LEU A 242 -18.42 -9.75 2.89
CA LEU A 242 -17.60 -8.60 3.29
C LEU A 242 -18.48 -7.46 3.81
N LEU A 243 -19.55 -7.09 3.11
CA LEU A 243 -20.46 -6.02 3.55
C LEU A 243 -21.24 -6.39 4.82
N GLN A 244 -21.64 -7.65 4.98
CA GLN A 244 -22.37 -8.13 6.17
C GLN A 244 -21.49 -8.11 7.44
N ASN A 245 -20.19 -8.33 7.30
CA ASN A 245 -19.23 -8.35 8.40
C ASN A 245 -18.53 -7.01 8.63
N ALA A 246 -18.84 -6.01 7.81
CA ALA A 246 -18.28 -4.68 7.90
C ALA A 246 -18.79 -3.94 9.16
N ARG A 247 -17.87 -3.27 9.85
CA ARG A 247 -18.15 -2.48 11.05
C ARG A 247 -17.78 -1.03 10.79
N GLY A 248 -18.40 -0.11 11.54
CA GLY A 248 -17.95 1.28 11.57
C GLY A 248 -16.50 1.35 12.03
N ARG A 249 -15.72 2.20 11.35
CA ARG A 249 -14.31 2.41 11.65
C ARG A 249 -14.11 3.22 12.92
#